data_AF-F3KLQ2-F1
#
_entry.id   AF-F3KLQ2-F1
#
_cell.length_a   1.000
_cell.length_b   1.000
_cell.length_c   1.000
_cell.angle_alpha   90.00
_cell.angle_beta   90.00
_cell.angle_gamma   90.00
#
_symmetry.space_group_name_H-M   'P 1'
#
loop_
_entity.id
_entity.type
_entity.pdbx_description
1 polymer ?
#
loop_
_entity_poly.entity_id
_entity_poly.type
_entity_poly.pdbx_seq_one_letter_code
_entity_poly.pdbx_strand_id
1 'polypeptide(L)' 'MKVHQKLTIVGGILLAVTYFIYNYHQTEHSGIGFNYAYVTGISMMIVFIASFILFGIERLKESKSKK' A
#
# COMPACT_ATOMS: atom_id res chain seq x y z
N MET A 1 -14.15 10.15 6.40
CA MET A 1 -12.95 9.74 5.64
C MET A 1 -13.37 9.15 4.31
N LYS A 2 -12.81 9.66 3.21
CA LYS A 2 -13.04 9.17 1.85
C LYS A 2 -12.37 7.80 1.64
N VAL A 3 -12.78 7.06 0.61
CA VAL A 3 -12.31 5.67 0.39
C VAL A 3 -10.81 5.64 0.12
N HIS A 4 -10.29 6.57 -0.69
CA HIS A 4 -8.84 6.67 -0.94
C HIS A 4 -8.06 6.91 0.37
N GLN A 5 -8.56 7.74 1.29
CA GLN A 5 -7.90 7.96 2.59
C GLN A 5 -7.84 6.67 3.41
N LYS A 6 -8.92 5.88 3.43
CA LYS A 6 -8.93 4.58 4.11
C LYS A 6 -7.91 3.61 3.50
N LEU A 7 -7.86 3.53 2.17
CA LEU A 7 -6.89 2.69 1.45
C LEU A 7 -5.45 3.14 1.69
N THR A 8 -5.18 4.44 1.75
CA THR A 8 -3.84 4.95 2.08
C THR A 8 -3.41 4.55 3.49
N ILE A 9 -4.31 4.58 4.48
CA ILE A 9 -4.00 4.09 5.84
C ILE A 9 -3.69 2.59 5.82
N VAL A 10 -4.51 1.79 5.13
CA VAL A 10 -4.26 0.34 4.98
C VAL A 10 -2.92 0.08 4.28
N GLY A 11 -2.60 0.84 3.23
CA GLY A 11 -1.30 0.78 2.55
C GLY A 11 -0.14 1.13 3.49
N GLY A 12 -0.31 2.13 4.35
CA GLY A 12 0.68 2.48 5.38
C GLY A 12 0.90 1.37 6.41
N ILE A 13 -0.16 0.69 6.85
CA ILE A 13 -0.05 -0.48 7.73
C ILE A 13 0.70 -1.62 7.02
N LEU A 14 0.34 -1.91 5.77
CA LEU A 14 1.03 -2.93 4.96
C LEU A 14 2.51 -2.59 4.72
N LEU A 15 2.85 -1.31 4.58
CA LEU A 15 4.23 -0.85 4.49
C LEU A 15 5.01 -1.15 5.77
N ALA A 16 4.44 -0.82 6.93
CA ALA A 16 5.05 -1.12 8.22
C ALA A 16 5.27 -2.63 8.39
N VAL A 17 4.26 -3.44 8.09
CA VAL A 17 4.35 -4.91 8.12
C VAL A 17 5.43 -5.42 7.18
N THR A 18 5.50 -4.91 5.95
CA THR A 18 6.53 -5.28 4.97
C THR A 18 7.93 -4.98 5.49
N TYR A 19 8.11 -3.81 6.12
CA TYR A 19 9.38 -3.44 6.74
C TYR A 19 9.75 -4.39 7.88
N PHE A 20 8.82 -4.73 8.77
CA PHE A 20 9.08 -5.67 9.85
C PHE A 20 9.45 -7.07 9.34
N ILE A 21 8.70 -7.60 8.37
CA ILE A 21 8.97 -8.92 7.78
C ILE A 21 10.34 -8.92 7.10
N TYR A 22 10.67 -7.85 6.36
CA TYR A 22 11.96 -7.74 5.69
C TYR A 22 13.12 -7.80 6.69
N ASN A 23 13.04 -7.04 7.80
CA ASN A 23 14.08 -7.05 8.82
C ASN A 23 14.17 -8.40 9.54
N TYR A 24 13.03 -8.99 9.92
CA TYR A 24 12.98 -10.31 10.53
C TYR A 24 13.60 -11.38 9.63
N HIS A 25 13.33 -11.32 8.32
CA HIS A 25 13.92 -12.24 7.37
C HIS A 25 15.45 -12.09 7.29
N GLN A 26 15.97 -10.85 7.36
CA GLN A 26 17.42 -10.62 7.32
C GLN A 26 18.13 -11.10 8.59
N THR A 27 17.47 -11.09 9.75
CA THR A 27 18.08 -11.55 11.01
C THR A 27 17.95 -13.06 11.21
N GLU A 28 16.76 -13.63 10.97
CA GLU A 28 16.46 -15.03 11.33
C GLU A 28 16.54 -16.00 10.15
N HIS A 29 16.37 -15.51 8.91
CA HIS A 29 16.19 -16.32 7.71
C HIS A 29 17.08 -15.88 6.54
N SER A 30 18.25 -15.31 6.82
CA SER A 30 19.17 -14.78 5.81
C SER A 30 19.65 -15.81 4.78
N GLY A 31 19.60 -17.11 5.10
CA GLY A 31 19.91 -18.20 4.18
C GLY A 31 18.74 -18.67 3.29
N ILE A 32 17.53 -18.16 3.50
CA ILE A 32 16.35 -18.51 2.71
C ILE A 32 16.27 -17.55 1.51
N GLY A 33 16.29 -18.09 0.29
CA GLY A 33 16.27 -17.27 -0.93
C GLY A 33 14.95 -16.52 -1.17
N PHE A 34 13.86 -16.93 -0.52
CA PHE A 34 12.54 -16.31 -0.67
C PHE A 34 12.17 -15.42 0.53
N ASN A 35 12.15 -14.11 0.31
CA ASN A 35 11.76 -13.14 1.33
C ASN A 35 10.24 -12.92 1.35
N TYR A 36 9.57 -13.30 2.44
CA TYR A 36 8.12 -13.12 2.61
C TYR A 36 7.64 -11.66 2.50
N ALA A 37 8.54 -10.68 2.67
CA ALA A 37 8.24 -9.27 2.46
C ALA A 37 7.81 -8.96 1.01
N TYR A 38 8.15 -9.82 0.04
CA TYR A 38 7.67 -9.65 -1.35
C TYR A 38 6.15 -9.75 -1.44
N VAL A 39 5.52 -10.69 -0.73
CA VAL A 39 4.07 -10.88 -0.76
C VAL A 39 3.38 -9.63 -0.23
N THR A 40 3.79 -9.17 0.96
CA THR A 40 3.21 -7.99 1.59
C THR A 40 3.53 -6.70 0.82
N GLY A 41 4.72 -6.61 0.23
CA GLY A 41 5.14 -5.49 -0.60
C GLY A 41 4.30 -5.35 -1.88
N ILE A 42 3.99 -6.46 -2.56
CA ILE A 42 3.10 -6.44 -3.73
C ILE A 42 1.68 -6.03 -3.30
N SER A 43 1.16 -6.58 -2.19
CA SER A 43 -0.15 -6.18 -1.67
C SER A 43 -0.21 -4.69 -1.33
N MET A 44 0.83 -4.15 -0.68
CA MET A 44 0.97 -2.73 -0.36
C MET A 44 0.91 -1.86 -1.62
N MET A 45 1.64 -2.24 -2.66
CA MET A 45 1.68 -1.49 -3.92
C MET A 45 0.32 -1.45 -4.61
N ILE A 46 -0.40 -2.58 -4.67
CA ILE A 46 -1.76 -2.64 -5.24
C ILE A 46 -2.71 -1.70 -4.48
N VAL A 47 -2.66 -1.71 -3.15
CA VAL A 47 -3.52 -0.86 -2.31
C VAL A 47 -3.23 0.63 -2.52
N PHE A 48 -1.97 1.03 -2.62
CA PHE A 48 -1.63 2.42 -2.89
C PHE A 48 -2.03 2.88 -4.30
N ILE A 49 -1.84 2.02 -5.31
CA ILE A 49 -2.29 2.33 -6.68
C ILE A 49 -3.82 2.50 -6.70
N ALA A 50 -4.57 1.60 -6.06
CA ALA A 50 -6.03 1.70 -5.98
C ALA A 50 -6.47 2.98 -5.25
N SER A 51 -5.80 3.33 -4.14
CA SER A 51 -6.03 4.59 -3.43
C SER A 51 -5.83 5.80 -4.35
N PHE A 52 -4.71 5.83 -5.07
CA PHE A 52 -4.36 6.94 -5.95
C PHE A 52 -5.35 7.12 -7.10
N ILE A 53 -5.76 6.02 -7.74
CA ILE A 53 -6.77 6.04 -8.81
C ILE A 53 -8.10 6.61 -8.30
N LEU A 54 -8.57 6.14 -7.14
CA LEU A 54 -9.82 6.62 -6.54
C LEU A 54 -9.75 8.10 -6.17
N PHE A 55 -8.62 8.55 -5.62
CA PHE A 55 -8.38 9.97 -5.37
C PHE A 55 -8.48 10.79 -6.67
N GLY A 56 -7.84 10.34 -7.74
CA GLY A 56 -7.89 11.01 -9.05
C GLY A 56 -9.32 11.11 -9.61
N ILE A 57 -10.08 10.02 -9.55
CA ILE A 57 -11.48 9.99 -10.01
C ILE A 57 -12.36 10.94 -9.19
N GLU A 58 -12.19 10.95 -7.87
CA GLU A 58 -12.93 11.86 -6.98
C GLU A 58 -12.62 13.33 -7.31
N ARG A 59 -11.35 13.68 -7.52
CA ARG A 59 -10.93 15.04 -7.90
C ARG A 59 -11.51 15.48 -9.24
N LEU A 60 -11.53 14.59 -10.23
CA LEU A 60 -12.12 14.88 -11.55
C LEU A 60 -13.64 15.12 -11.44
N LYS A 61 -14.35 14.32 -10.64
CA LYS A 61 -15.79 14.52 -10.39
C LYS A 61 -16.07 15.85 -9.68
N GLU A 62 -15.31 16.18 -8.64
CA GLU A 62 -15.41 17.47 -7.94
C GLU A 62 -15.18 18.65 -8.88
N SER A 63 -14.21 18.54 -9.78
CA SER A 63 -13.92 19.59 -10.77
C SER A 63 -15.04 19.77 -11.80
N LYS A 64 -15.70 18.68 -12.25
CA LYS A 64 -16.82 18.77 -13.20
C LYS A 64 -18.10 19.31 -12.56
N SER A 65 -18.34 19.02 -11.29
CA SER A 65 -19.54 19.49 -10.57
C SER A 65 -19.52 20.98 -10.22
N LYS A 66 -18.35 21.62 -10.25
CA LYS A 66 -18.18 23.07 -9.98
C LYS A 66 -18.28 23.94 -11.24
N LYS A 67 -18.47 23.33 -12.41
CA LYS A 67 -18.53 23.99 -13.71
C LYS A 67 -19.95 23.97 -14.23
#